data_AF-A0A0Q6AES9-F1
#
_entry.id   AF-A0A0Q6AES9-F1
#
_cell.length_a   1.000
_cell.length_b   1.000
_cell.length_c   1.000
_cell.angle_alpha   90.00
_cell.angle_beta   90.00
_cell.angle_gamma   90.00
#
_symmetry.space_group_name_H-M   'P 1'
#
loop_
_entity.id
_entity.type
_entity.pdbx_description
1 polymer ?
#
loop_
_entity_poly.entity_id
_entity_poly.type
_entity_poly.pdbx_seq_one_letter_code
_entity_poly.pdbx_strand_id
1 'polypeptide(L)'
;MNAATRAGQPLLDDAQGRRAMVWIMAIMIFLTTLAAALGLAMQGAGAALDRQLAARLTVQVIEGDAATRDRAVAALLPRLRAAPQVAAAVEVDRARLAQLLEPWLGEAGLDADLPMPAMIDVDLRQGDAATVAGVEALARGVAPNVRVDRHATWLAPVRAFVGLLGWTALGLVVVMASATAAVVLLAARAGLDTHRGTIDILHMLGSTDLQITRLFQRRIAHDTLTGGLIGVLSGGLVAAFLGSRLSSLESQLAGGVTLDIADWLAIVALPFVFTGLAMLAARFAVLRRLARVL
;
A
#
# COMPACT_ATOMS: atom_id res chain seq x y z
N MET A 1 -10.56 60.49 15.18
CA MET A 1 -10.81 59.07 14.87
C MET A 1 -9.59 58.29 15.33
N ASN A 2 -9.76 57.49 16.37
CA ASN A 2 -8.82 57.30 17.49
C ASN A 2 -7.61 56.38 17.22
N ALA A 3 -6.46 56.76 17.77
CA ALA A 3 -5.22 55.95 17.86
C ALA A 3 -5.34 54.71 18.78
N ALA A 4 -6.46 54.55 19.49
CA ALA A 4 -6.71 53.45 20.42
C ALA A 4 -7.06 52.11 19.76
N THR A 5 -7.46 52.08 18.48
CA THR A 5 -7.79 50.83 17.76
C THR A 5 -6.57 50.07 17.22
N ARG A 6 -5.38 50.68 17.15
CA ARG A 6 -4.16 50.00 16.67
C ARG A 6 -3.47 49.14 17.72
N ALA A 7 -3.74 49.32 19.01
CA ALA A 7 -3.06 48.57 20.08
C ALA A 7 -3.62 47.15 20.30
N GLY A 8 -4.84 46.86 19.83
CA GLY A 8 -5.49 45.55 20.01
C GLY A 8 -5.41 44.60 18.80
N GLN A 9 -4.90 45.06 17.66
CA GLN A 9 -4.81 44.28 16.42
C GLN A 9 -3.62 43.28 16.35
N PRO A 10 -2.41 43.56 16.91
CA PRO A 10 -1.27 42.65 16.71
C PRO A 10 -1.48 41.26 17.36
N LEU A 11 -2.14 41.22 18.52
CA LEU A 11 -2.32 39.98 19.29
C LEU A 11 -3.37 39.03 18.69
N LEU A 12 -4.32 39.55 17.91
CA LEU A 12 -5.36 38.75 17.28
C LEU A 12 -4.86 38.07 16.00
N ASP A 13 -4.04 38.77 15.20
CA ASP A 13 -3.45 38.23 13.96
C ASP A 13 -2.48 37.06 14.23
N ASP A 14 -1.65 37.16 15.27
CA ASP A 14 -0.70 36.10 15.63
C ASP A 14 -1.40 34.79 16.06
N ALA A 15 -2.53 34.91 16.78
CA ALA A 15 -3.32 33.76 17.21
C ALA A 15 -4.04 33.08 16.04
N GLN A 16 -4.53 33.86 15.07
CA GLN A 16 -5.19 33.36 13.86
C GLN A 16 -4.20 32.66 12.92
N GLY A 17 -3.03 33.26 12.66
CA GLY A 17 -1.97 32.63 11.85
C GLY A 17 -1.49 31.30 12.43
N ARG A 18 -1.36 31.22 13.76
CA ARG A 18 -0.99 29.96 14.44
C ARG A 18 -2.06 28.88 14.27
N ARG A 19 -3.34 29.22 14.46
CA ARG A 19 -4.45 28.25 14.29
C ARG A 19 -4.57 27.77 12.85
N ALA A 20 -4.36 28.65 11.86
CA ALA A 20 -4.40 28.29 10.46
C ALA A 20 -3.34 27.24 10.10
N MET A 21 -2.10 27.41 10.57
CA MET A 21 -1.01 26.47 10.27
C MET A 21 -1.26 25.08 10.86
N VAL A 22 -1.78 24.99 12.08
CA VAL A 22 -2.16 23.70 12.70
C VAL A 22 -3.23 22.98 11.87
N TRP A 23 -4.26 23.69 11.41
CA TRP A 23 -5.31 23.10 10.58
C TRP A 23 -4.82 22.67 9.19
N ILE A 24 -3.95 23.46 8.55
CA ILE A 24 -3.33 23.06 7.28
C ILE A 24 -2.52 21.78 7.46
N MET A 25 -1.70 21.70 8.51
CA MET A 25 -0.92 20.51 8.83
C MET A 25 -1.81 19.30 9.15
N ALA A 26 -2.92 19.51 9.85
CA ALA A 26 -3.90 18.46 10.13
C ALA A 26 -4.50 17.89 8.85
N ILE A 27 -4.94 18.74 7.91
CA ILE A 27 -5.50 18.30 6.64
C ILE A 27 -4.45 17.57 5.79
N MET A 28 -3.22 18.10 5.70
CA MET A 28 -2.14 17.47 4.94
C MET A 28 -1.80 16.08 5.49
N ILE A 29 -1.65 15.95 6.80
CA ILE A 29 -1.31 14.68 7.43
C ILE A 29 -2.50 13.72 7.41
N PHE A 30 -3.73 14.20 7.52
CA PHE A 30 -4.95 13.40 7.29
C PHE A 30 -4.97 12.77 5.90
N LEU A 31 -4.80 13.60 4.85
CA LEU A 31 -4.79 13.12 3.47
C LEU A 31 -3.62 12.18 3.21
N THR A 32 -2.44 12.49 3.77
CA THR A 32 -1.27 11.61 3.69
C THR A 32 -1.54 10.27 4.37
N THR A 33 -2.18 10.27 5.54
CA THR A 33 -2.54 9.06 6.28
C THR A 33 -3.49 8.19 5.49
N LEU A 34 -4.52 8.77 4.86
CA LEU A 34 -5.44 8.04 4.00
C LEU A 34 -4.75 7.46 2.76
N ALA A 35 -3.89 8.24 2.12
CA ALA A 35 -3.10 7.79 0.98
C ALA A 35 -2.19 6.61 1.37
N ALA A 36 -1.47 6.74 2.49
CA ALA A 36 -0.60 5.69 3.01
C ALA A 36 -1.39 4.43 3.37
N ALA A 37 -2.52 4.56 4.08
CA ALA A 37 -3.37 3.44 4.44
C ALA A 37 -3.90 2.70 3.20
N LEU A 38 -4.36 3.43 2.18
CA LEU A 38 -4.80 2.84 0.92
C LEU A 38 -3.67 2.12 0.18
N GLY A 39 -2.48 2.74 0.13
CA GLY A 39 -1.31 2.15 -0.51
C GLY A 39 -0.85 0.85 0.17
N LEU A 40 -0.78 0.84 1.50
CA LEU A 40 -0.42 -0.34 2.29
C LEU A 40 -1.46 -1.45 2.14
N ALA A 41 -2.76 -1.11 2.24
CA ALA A 41 -3.84 -2.07 2.00
C ALA A 41 -3.78 -2.69 0.60
N MET A 42 -3.43 -1.90 -0.43
CA MET A 42 -3.30 -2.40 -1.80
C MET A 42 -2.13 -3.36 -1.98
N GLN A 43 -1.00 -3.11 -1.30
CA GLN A 43 0.14 -4.01 -1.29
C GLN A 43 -0.20 -5.33 -0.59
N GLY A 44 -0.88 -5.27 0.56
CA GLY A 44 -1.39 -6.44 1.27
C GLY A 44 -2.33 -7.27 0.40
N ALA A 45 -3.27 -6.62 -0.28
CA ALA A 45 -4.21 -7.26 -1.18
C ALA A 45 -3.51 -7.96 -2.35
N GLY A 46 -2.53 -7.30 -2.96
CA GLY A 46 -1.70 -7.88 -4.03
C GLY A 46 -0.93 -9.11 -3.54
N ALA A 47 -0.30 -9.03 -2.37
CA ALA A 47 0.45 -10.15 -1.80
C ALA A 47 -0.46 -11.32 -1.39
N ALA A 48 -1.68 -11.05 -0.91
CA ALA A 48 -2.66 -12.08 -0.59
C ALA A 48 -3.17 -12.79 -1.85
N LEU A 49 -3.48 -12.02 -2.91
CA LEU A 49 -3.87 -12.55 -4.20
C LEU A 49 -2.75 -13.42 -4.81
N ASP A 50 -1.51 -12.95 -4.75
CA ASP A 50 -0.34 -13.70 -5.19
C ASP A 50 -0.20 -15.03 -4.46
N ARG A 51 -0.35 -15.05 -3.12
CA ARG A 51 -0.27 -16.28 -2.32
C ARG A 51 -1.38 -17.27 -2.64
N GLN A 52 -2.62 -16.79 -2.81
CA GLN A 52 -3.75 -17.66 -3.16
C GLN A 52 -3.57 -18.30 -4.54
N LEU A 53 -3.08 -17.53 -5.52
CA LEU A 53 -2.87 -18.01 -6.88
C LEU A 53 -1.64 -18.91 -6.98
N ALA A 54 -0.57 -18.59 -6.27
CA ALA A 54 0.65 -19.40 -6.29
C ALA A 54 0.46 -20.74 -5.55
N ALA A 55 -0.49 -20.82 -4.62
CA ALA A 55 -0.86 -22.06 -3.95
C ALA A 55 -1.77 -22.97 -4.79
N ARG A 56 -2.25 -22.54 -5.97
CA ARG A 56 -3.07 -23.37 -6.86
C ARG A 56 -2.33 -23.73 -8.14
N LEU A 57 -2.24 -25.03 -8.40
CA LEU A 57 -1.64 -25.59 -9.60
C LEU A 57 -2.65 -26.51 -10.28
N THR A 58 -2.66 -26.51 -11.61
CA THR A 58 -3.38 -27.55 -12.36
C THR A 58 -2.36 -28.37 -13.12
N VAL A 59 -2.38 -29.66 -12.85
CA VAL A 59 -1.53 -30.65 -13.49
C VAL A 59 -2.35 -31.28 -14.61
N GLN A 60 -1.93 -31.04 -15.85
CA GLN A 60 -2.57 -31.55 -17.05
C GLN A 60 -1.81 -32.77 -17.57
N VAL A 61 -2.52 -33.86 -17.79
CA VAL A 61 -2.01 -35.06 -18.47
C VAL A 61 -2.47 -35.00 -19.92
N ILE A 62 -1.53 -34.72 -20.83
CA ILE A 62 -1.81 -34.60 -22.26
C ILE A 62 -1.54 -35.97 -22.90
N GLU A 63 -2.61 -36.75 -23.07
CA GLU A 63 -2.54 -38.08 -23.70
C GLU A 63 -3.79 -38.33 -24.56
N GLY A 64 -3.57 -38.80 -25.78
CA GLY A 64 -4.63 -39.03 -26.78
C GLY A 64 -5.44 -40.28 -26.48
N ASP A 65 -4.80 -41.33 -25.95
CA ASP A 65 -5.46 -42.57 -25.55
C ASP A 65 -6.10 -42.44 -24.15
N ALA A 66 -7.43 -42.61 -24.08
CA ALA A 66 -8.19 -42.49 -22.83
C ALA A 66 -7.72 -43.49 -21.77
N ALA A 67 -7.45 -44.75 -22.16
CA ALA A 67 -7.05 -45.79 -21.21
C ALA A 67 -5.67 -45.52 -20.59
N THR A 68 -4.74 -44.98 -21.37
CA THR A 68 -3.39 -44.63 -20.89
C THR A 68 -3.41 -43.34 -20.06
N ARG A 69 -4.25 -42.38 -20.42
CA ARG A 69 -4.50 -41.16 -19.64
C ARG A 69 -5.05 -41.49 -18.26
N ASP A 70 -6.09 -42.31 -18.18
CA ASP A 70 -6.76 -42.68 -16.92
C ASP A 70 -5.81 -43.47 -16.01
N ARG A 71 -4.98 -44.35 -16.58
CA ARG A 71 -3.89 -45.04 -15.84
C ARG A 71 -2.86 -44.06 -15.29
N ALA A 72 -2.46 -43.04 -16.06
CA ALA A 72 -1.51 -42.03 -15.61
C ALA A 72 -2.09 -41.18 -14.47
N VAL A 73 -3.36 -40.77 -14.55
CA VAL A 73 -4.05 -40.03 -13.49
C VAL A 73 -4.17 -40.89 -12.23
N ALA A 74 -4.58 -42.15 -12.35
CA ALA A 74 -4.70 -43.08 -11.23
C ALA A 74 -3.35 -43.34 -10.51
N ALA A 75 -2.23 -43.27 -11.24
CA ALA A 75 -0.89 -43.38 -10.66
C ALA A 75 -0.38 -42.06 -10.04
N LEU A 76 -0.77 -40.92 -10.61
CA LEU A 76 -0.30 -39.60 -10.23
C LEU A 76 -1.04 -39.05 -9.00
N LEU A 77 -2.37 -39.20 -8.95
CA LEU A 77 -3.23 -38.69 -7.87
C LEU A 77 -2.81 -39.15 -6.45
N PRO A 78 -2.55 -40.45 -6.18
CA PRO A 78 -2.11 -40.87 -4.85
C PRO A 78 -0.72 -40.34 -4.48
N ARG A 79 0.19 -40.18 -5.45
CA ARG A 79 1.53 -39.62 -5.21
C ARG A 79 1.47 -38.13 -4.90
N LEU A 80 0.60 -37.38 -5.59
CA LEU A 80 0.36 -35.98 -5.29
C LEU A 80 -0.26 -35.82 -3.89
N ARG A 81 -1.23 -36.66 -3.50
CA ARG A 81 -1.82 -36.64 -2.15
C ARG A 81 -0.85 -37.01 -1.04
N ALA A 82 0.12 -37.89 -1.33
CA ALA A 82 1.15 -38.29 -0.38
C ALA A 82 2.28 -37.26 -0.25
N ALA A 83 2.38 -36.28 -1.16
CA ALA A 83 3.42 -35.27 -1.13
C ALA A 83 3.20 -34.31 0.05
N PRO A 84 4.22 -34.05 0.89
CA PRO A 84 4.06 -33.21 2.08
C PRO A 84 3.74 -31.75 1.75
N GLN A 85 4.05 -31.31 0.52
CA GLN A 85 3.78 -29.95 0.07
C GLN A 85 2.34 -29.74 -0.42
N VAL A 86 1.58 -30.81 -0.67
CA VAL A 86 0.23 -30.75 -1.22
C VAL A 86 -0.79 -30.76 -0.06
N ALA A 87 -1.69 -29.79 -0.07
CA ALA A 87 -2.81 -29.72 0.86
C ALA A 87 -3.98 -30.60 0.40
N ALA A 88 -4.30 -30.54 -0.90
CA ALA A 88 -5.32 -31.35 -1.53
C ALA A 88 -4.99 -31.57 -3.01
N ALA A 89 -5.37 -32.74 -3.54
CA ALA A 89 -5.33 -33.02 -4.97
C ALA A 89 -6.62 -33.72 -5.38
N VAL A 90 -7.31 -33.13 -6.36
CA VAL A 90 -8.62 -33.56 -6.84
C VAL A 90 -8.59 -33.64 -8.36
N GLU A 91 -9.09 -34.75 -8.90
CA GLU A 91 -9.29 -34.88 -10.34
C GLU A 91 -10.52 -34.07 -10.76
N VAL A 92 -10.38 -33.30 -11.83
CA VAL A 92 -11.49 -32.51 -12.39
C VAL A 92 -12.41 -33.43 -13.18
N ASP A 93 -13.71 -33.40 -12.85
CA ASP A 93 -14.71 -34.19 -13.54
C ASP A 93 -14.84 -33.76 -15.02
N ARG A 94 -14.63 -34.72 -15.93
CA ARG A 94 -14.73 -34.51 -17.37
C ARG A 94 -16.14 -34.18 -17.83
N ALA A 95 -17.16 -34.77 -17.21
CA ALA A 95 -18.55 -34.48 -17.55
C ALA A 95 -18.90 -33.03 -17.19
N ARG A 96 -18.32 -32.53 -16.09
CA ARG A 96 -18.47 -31.13 -15.70
C ARG A 96 -17.73 -30.18 -16.65
N LEU A 97 -16.54 -30.55 -17.12
CA LEU A 97 -15.80 -29.78 -18.13
C LEU A 97 -16.57 -29.72 -19.46
N ALA A 98 -17.13 -30.83 -19.92
CA ALA A 98 -17.96 -30.89 -21.12
C ALA A 98 -19.17 -29.93 -21.05
N GLN A 99 -19.87 -29.90 -19.91
CA GLN A 99 -20.97 -28.96 -19.67
C GLN A 99 -20.54 -27.49 -19.69
N LEU A 100 -19.33 -27.18 -19.21
CA LEU A 100 -18.80 -25.80 -19.25
C LEU A 100 -18.44 -25.36 -20.68
N LEU A 101 -18.18 -26.32 -21.57
CA LEU A 101 -17.81 -26.10 -22.96
C LEU A 101 -19.02 -26.06 -23.91
N GLU A 102 -20.16 -26.65 -23.52
CA GLU A 102 -21.42 -26.65 -24.27
C GLU A 102 -21.83 -25.25 -24.82
N PRO A 103 -21.70 -24.13 -24.08
CA PRO A 103 -22.08 -22.80 -24.60
C PRO A 103 -21.24 -22.32 -25.78
N TRP A 104 -20.04 -22.88 -25.96
CA TRP A 104 -19.08 -22.48 -26.98
C TRP A 104 -18.96 -23.49 -28.11
N LEU A 105 -19.13 -24.79 -27.81
CA LEU A 105 -18.95 -25.90 -28.76
C LEU A 105 -20.27 -26.56 -29.18
N GLY A 106 -21.41 -26.19 -28.59
CA GLY A 106 -22.70 -26.84 -28.82
C GLY A 106 -22.67 -28.32 -28.39
N GLU A 107 -23.44 -29.18 -29.05
CA GLU A 107 -23.51 -30.61 -28.72
C GLU A 107 -22.18 -31.35 -28.90
N ALA A 108 -21.27 -30.85 -29.74
CA ALA A 108 -19.91 -31.40 -29.87
C ALA A 108 -19.04 -31.19 -28.61
N GLY A 109 -19.44 -30.28 -27.72
CA GLY A 109 -18.82 -30.11 -26.40
C GLY A 109 -19.24 -31.19 -25.39
N LEU A 110 -20.32 -31.93 -25.67
CA LEU A 110 -20.84 -33.03 -24.84
C LEU A 110 -20.28 -34.40 -25.25
N ASP A 111 -19.54 -34.47 -26.37
CA ASP A 111 -18.92 -35.71 -26.84
C ASP A 111 -17.82 -36.19 -25.86
N ALA A 112 -18.03 -37.39 -25.29
CA ALA A 112 -17.08 -38.01 -24.37
C ALA A 112 -15.76 -38.44 -25.05
N ASP A 113 -15.76 -38.56 -26.38
CA ASP A 113 -14.60 -38.91 -27.21
C ASP A 113 -13.75 -37.68 -27.59
N LEU A 114 -14.14 -36.47 -27.16
CA LEU A 114 -13.33 -35.29 -27.38
C LEU A 114 -11.98 -35.47 -26.66
N PRO A 115 -10.83 -35.34 -27.35
CA PRO A 115 -9.51 -35.54 -26.75
C PRO A 115 -9.16 -34.37 -25.83
N MET A 116 -9.77 -34.36 -24.65
CA MET A 116 -9.51 -33.39 -23.59
C MET A 116 -8.41 -33.91 -22.66
N PRO A 117 -7.43 -33.07 -22.27
CA PRO A 117 -6.43 -33.45 -21.29
C PRO A 117 -7.11 -33.74 -19.93
N ALA A 118 -6.58 -34.72 -19.18
CA ALA A 118 -7.05 -34.91 -17.82
C ALA A 118 -6.43 -33.84 -16.92
N MET A 119 -7.25 -33.19 -16.11
CA MET A 119 -6.82 -32.11 -15.23
C MET A 119 -6.91 -32.57 -13.78
N ILE A 120 -5.84 -32.30 -13.02
CA ILE A 120 -5.80 -32.51 -11.56
C ILE A 120 -5.53 -31.15 -10.93
N ASP A 121 -6.47 -30.68 -10.13
CA ASP A 121 -6.31 -29.48 -9.33
C ASP A 121 -5.55 -29.82 -8.05
N VAL A 122 -4.46 -29.10 -7.82
CA VAL A 122 -3.54 -29.30 -6.70
C VAL A 122 -3.48 -28.01 -5.91
N ASP A 123 -4.01 -28.06 -4.69
CA ASP A 123 -3.82 -27.04 -3.68
C ASP A 123 -2.53 -27.34 -2.93
N LEU A 124 -1.57 -26.43 -2.98
CA LEU A 124 -0.33 -26.48 -2.23
C LEU A 124 -0.51 -25.88 -0.84
N ARG A 125 0.22 -26.43 0.14
CA ARG A 125 0.30 -25.85 1.49
C ARG A 125 1.03 -24.51 1.50
N GLN A 126 2.01 -24.35 0.60
CA GLN A 126 2.75 -23.12 0.39
C GLN A 126 2.95 -22.91 -1.12
N GLY A 127 2.65 -21.71 -1.59
CA GLY A 127 2.79 -21.32 -3.01
C GLY A 127 4.18 -20.77 -3.35
N ASP A 128 5.25 -21.28 -2.75
CA ASP A 128 6.61 -20.84 -3.07
C ASP A 128 7.15 -21.55 -4.32
N ALA A 129 8.06 -20.87 -5.03
CA ALA A 129 8.58 -21.36 -6.31
C ALA A 129 9.30 -22.71 -6.18
N ALA A 130 9.93 -22.99 -5.03
CA ALA A 130 10.63 -24.25 -4.79
C ALA A 130 9.65 -25.41 -4.61
N THR A 131 8.56 -25.21 -3.86
CA THR A 131 7.47 -26.18 -3.76
C THR A 131 6.85 -26.50 -5.12
N VAL A 132 6.57 -25.47 -5.93
CA VAL A 132 6.00 -25.66 -7.27
C VAL A 132 6.95 -26.48 -8.16
N ALA A 133 8.25 -26.19 -8.13
CA ALA A 133 9.25 -26.96 -8.87
C ALA A 133 9.35 -28.41 -8.37
N GLY A 134 9.19 -28.65 -7.07
CA GLY A 134 9.16 -29.98 -6.47
C GLY A 134 7.96 -30.82 -6.95
N VAL A 135 6.77 -30.23 -6.99
CA VAL A 135 5.55 -30.89 -7.51
C VAL A 135 5.67 -31.15 -9.01
N GLU A 136 6.25 -30.21 -9.77
CA GLU A 136 6.48 -30.38 -11.20
C GLU A 136 7.47 -31.53 -11.49
N ALA A 137 8.56 -31.63 -10.73
CA ALA A 137 9.52 -32.72 -10.84
C ALA A 137 8.90 -34.07 -10.47
N LEU A 138 8.09 -34.12 -9.41
CA LEU A 138 7.37 -35.31 -8.99
C LEU A 138 6.41 -35.77 -10.10
N ALA A 139 5.64 -34.85 -10.67
CA ALA A 139 4.66 -35.17 -11.70
C ALA A 139 5.32 -35.67 -13.00
N ARG A 140 6.41 -35.02 -13.44
CA ARG A 140 7.23 -35.45 -14.59
C ARG A 140 7.90 -36.82 -14.38
N GLY A 141 8.20 -37.18 -13.14
CA GLY A 141 8.73 -38.51 -12.79
C GLY A 141 7.72 -39.65 -12.92
N VAL A 142 6.41 -39.35 -12.92
CA VAL A 142 5.34 -40.35 -13.07
C VAL A 142 4.91 -40.51 -14.53
N ALA A 143 4.74 -39.40 -15.23
CA ALA A 143 4.37 -39.38 -16.63
C ALA A 143 5.13 -38.23 -17.34
N PRO A 144 5.88 -38.52 -18.41
CA PRO A 144 6.65 -37.50 -19.13
C PRO A 144 5.75 -36.50 -19.88
N ASN A 145 4.48 -36.84 -20.10
CA ASN A 145 3.49 -36.08 -20.88
C ASN A 145 2.71 -35.05 -20.02
N VAL A 146 3.21 -34.76 -18.82
CA VAL A 146 2.53 -33.89 -17.86
C VAL A 146 2.96 -32.45 -18.04
N ARG A 147 1.97 -31.56 -18.12
CA ARG A 147 2.16 -30.12 -18.13
C ARG A 147 1.58 -29.52 -16.84
N VAL A 148 2.40 -28.78 -16.10
CA VAL A 148 1.94 -28.07 -14.91
C VAL A 148 1.71 -26.62 -15.29
N ASP A 149 0.44 -26.23 -15.34
CA ASP A 149 0.08 -24.84 -15.61
C ASP A 149 -0.05 -24.08 -14.28
N ARG A 150 0.72 -22.99 -14.19
CA ARG A 150 0.67 -22.07 -13.07
C ARG A 150 -0.42 -21.04 -13.35
N HIS A 151 -1.46 -21.02 -12.53
CA HIS A 151 -2.54 -20.02 -12.63
C HIS A 151 -2.04 -18.58 -12.45
N ALA A 152 -0.87 -18.40 -11.83
CA ALA A 152 -0.27 -17.10 -11.55
C ALA A 152 0.08 -16.27 -12.81
N THR A 153 0.33 -16.88 -13.98
CA THR A 153 0.82 -16.13 -15.15
C THR A 153 -0.27 -15.28 -15.83
N TRP A 154 -1.52 -15.74 -15.84
CA TRP A 154 -2.62 -15.04 -16.51
C TRP A 154 -3.06 -13.75 -15.78
N LEU A 155 -2.85 -13.66 -14.46
CA LEU A 155 -3.15 -12.47 -13.65
C LEU A 155 -1.96 -11.50 -13.48
N ALA A 156 -0.84 -11.73 -14.17
CA ALA A 156 0.27 -10.78 -14.17
C ALA A 156 -0.17 -9.32 -14.46
N PRO A 157 -1.11 -9.04 -15.40
CA PRO A 157 -1.62 -7.69 -15.61
C PRO A 157 -2.40 -7.12 -14.41
N VAL A 158 -3.21 -7.95 -13.74
CA VAL A 158 -3.98 -7.54 -12.55
C VAL A 158 -3.03 -7.19 -11.41
N ARG A 159 -2.00 -8.03 -11.18
CA ARG A 159 -0.95 -7.76 -10.20
C ARG A 159 -0.22 -6.46 -10.48
N ALA A 160 0.14 -6.21 -11.74
CA ALA A 160 0.78 -4.96 -12.15
C ALA A 160 -0.13 -3.74 -11.88
N PHE A 161 -1.43 -3.87 -12.12
CA PHE A 161 -2.41 -2.82 -11.82
C PHE A 161 -2.54 -2.54 -10.31
N VAL A 162 -2.61 -3.59 -9.49
CA VAL A 162 -2.61 -3.47 -8.01
C VAL A 162 -1.34 -2.80 -7.51
N GLY A 163 -0.19 -3.19 -8.07
CA GLY A 163 1.10 -2.54 -7.79
C GLY A 163 1.13 -1.06 -8.19
N LEU A 164 0.56 -0.71 -9.36
CA LEU A 164 0.47 0.67 -9.83
C LEU A 164 -0.35 1.55 -8.88
N LEU A 165 -1.45 1.02 -8.32
CA LEU A 165 -2.25 1.71 -7.31
C LEU A 165 -1.43 1.97 -6.03
N GLY A 166 -0.63 1.00 -5.59
CA GLY A 166 0.32 1.19 -4.49
C GLY A 166 1.37 2.27 -4.78
N TRP A 167 1.95 2.27 -5.99
CA TRP A 167 2.89 3.33 -6.42
C TRP A 167 2.24 4.71 -6.52
N THR A 168 0.97 4.76 -6.93
CA THR A 168 0.19 6.01 -7.01
C THR A 168 -0.04 6.59 -5.61
N ALA A 169 -0.37 5.75 -4.64
CA ALA A 169 -0.50 6.13 -3.24
C ALA A 169 0.82 6.68 -2.68
N LEU A 170 1.95 6.01 -2.95
CA LEU A 170 3.28 6.50 -2.58
C LEU A 170 3.60 7.85 -3.25
N GLY A 171 3.29 7.99 -4.54
CA GLY A 171 3.42 9.25 -5.26
C GLY A 171 2.63 10.39 -4.60
N LEU A 172 1.41 10.12 -4.16
CA LEU A 172 0.58 11.10 -3.45
C LEU A 172 1.21 11.51 -2.10
N VAL A 173 1.77 10.57 -1.34
CA VAL A 173 2.51 10.87 -0.10
C VAL A 173 3.72 11.78 -0.38
N VAL A 174 4.48 11.50 -1.44
CA VAL A 174 5.63 12.33 -1.84
C VAL A 174 5.19 13.74 -2.26
N VAL A 175 4.08 13.86 -2.99
CA VAL A 175 3.50 15.15 -3.36
C VAL A 175 3.03 15.91 -2.11
N MET A 176 2.36 15.27 -1.16
CA MET A 176 1.95 15.89 0.10
C MET A 176 3.13 16.33 0.96
N ALA A 177 4.21 15.53 1.01
CA ALA A 177 5.44 15.89 1.70
C ALA A 177 6.10 17.12 1.06
N SER A 178 6.16 17.16 -0.27
CA SER A 178 6.71 18.30 -1.04
C SER A 178 5.87 19.57 -0.84
N ALA A 179 4.55 19.45 -0.87
CA ALA A 179 3.61 20.53 -0.61
C ALA A 179 3.75 21.06 0.83
N THR A 180 3.87 20.16 1.80
CA THR A 180 4.12 20.51 3.21
C THR A 180 5.41 21.32 3.35
N ALA A 181 6.51 20.86 2.75
CA ALA A 181 7.78 21.59 2.77
C ALA A 181 7.63 22.98 2.15
N ALA A 182 6.94 23.11 1.01
CA ALA A 182 6.70 24.41 0.36
C ALA A 182 5.87 25.37 1.24
N VAL A 183 4.80 24.87 1.86
CA VAL A 183 3.96 25.66 2.79
C VAL A 183 4.77 26.13 3.98
N VAL A 184 5.56 25.24 4.59
CA VAL A 184 6.42 25.60 5.73
C VAL A 184 7.49 26.62 5.34
N LEU A 185 8.10 26.47 4.15
CA LEU A 185 9.05 27.45 3.63
C LEU A 185 8.39 28.82 3.44
N LEU A 186 7.18 28.88 2.89
CA LEU A 186 6.44 30.12 2.69
C LEU A 186 6.04 30.75 4.02
N ALA A 187 5.55 29.95 4.96
CA ALA A 187 5.18 30.41 6.30
C ALA A 187 6.39 30.95 7.08
N ALA A 188 7.54 30.26 7.00
CA ALA A 188 8.78 30.72 7.63
C ALA A 188 9.26 32.05 7.00
N ARG A 189 9.18 32.19 5.67
CA ARG A 189 9.53 33.45 4.99
C ARG A 189 8.60 34.59 5.39
N ALA A 190 7.29 34.36 5.36
CA ALA A 190 6.30 35.35 5.78
C ALA A 190 6.54 35.79 7.23
N GLY A 191 6.80 34.84 8.14
CA GLY A 191 7.09 35.15 9.54
C GLY A 191 8.36 36.01 9.73
N LEU A 192 9.43 35.70 8.99
CA LEU A 192 10.68 36.48 9.01
C LEU A 192 10.54 37.88 8.40
N ASP A 193 9.66 38.05 7.41
CA ASP A 193 9.39 39.35 6.79
C ASP A 193 8.52 40.23 7.70
N THR A 194 7.49 39.66 8.34
CA THR A 194 6.62 40.40 9.29
C THR A 194 7.38 40.88 10.53
N HIS A 195 8.33 40.09 11.05
CA HIS A 195 9.03 40.37 12.30
C HIS A 195 10.45 40.94 12.11
N ARG A 196 10.79 41.41 10.91
CA ARG A 196 12.13 41.93 10.58
C ARG A 196 12.64 42.96 11.60
N GLY A 197 11.80 43.94 11.96
CA GLY A 197 12.17 45.00 12.91
C GLY A 197 12.47 44.49 14.32
N THR A 198 11.73 43.49 14.80
CA THR A 198 12.00 42.87 16.12
C THR A 198 13.29 42.04 16.09
N ILE A 199 13.55 41.37 14.96
CA ILE A 199 14.78 40.58 14.76
C ILE A 199 16.01 41.49 14.74
N ASP A 200 15.94 42.64 14.05
CA ASP A 200 17.05 43.60 13.97
C ASP A 200 17.40 44.18 15.35
N ILE A 201 16.39 44.46 16.19
CA ILE A 201 16.60 44.90 17.58
C ILE A 201 17.25 43.80 18.43
N LEU A 202 16.79 42.55 18.30
CA LEU A 202 17.41 41.41 18.99
C LEU A 202 18.87 41.21 18.56
N HIS A 203 19.16 41.42 17.27
CA HIS A 203 20.50 41.32 16.71
C HIS A 203 21.41 42.43 17.27
N MET A 204 20.92 43.67 17.40
CA MET A 204 21.63 44.77 18.08
C MET A 204 21.91 44.49 19.56
N LEU A 205 21.06 43.71 20.22
CA LEU A 205 21.24 43.27 21.61
C LEU A 205 22.12 42.01 21.75
N GLY A 206 22.68 41.49 20.64
CA GLY A 206 23.63 40.38 20.64
C GLY A 206 23.00 38.98 20.50
N SER A 207 21.76 38.86 20.03
CA SER A 207 21.17 37.54 19.81
C SER A 207 21.88 36.80 18.68
N THR A 208 22.17 35.52 18.88
CA THR A 208 22.81 34.68 17.87
C THR A 208 21.77 34.09 16.91
N ASP A 209 22.05 34.01 15.60
CA ASP A 209 21.15 33.41 14.59
C ASP A 209 20.64 32.01 14.94
N LEU A 210 21.44 31.25 15.70
CA LEU A 210 21.09 29.94 16.23
C LEU A 210 19.91 29.99 17.22
N GLN A 211 19.80 31.06 18.03
CA GLN A 211 18.70 31.23 18.98
C GLN A 211 17.38 31.49 18.25
N ILE A 212 17.40 32.36 17.23
CA ILE A 212 16.22 32.66 16.39
C ILE A 212 15.78 31.39 15.64
N THR A 213 16.74 30.65 15.08
CA THR A 213 16.45 29.39 14.35
C THR A 213 15.78 28.36 15.24
N ARG A 214 16.27 28.15 16.48
CA ARG A 214 15.68 27.20 17.43
C ARG A 214 14.25 27.58 17.84
N LEU A 215 13.97 28.88 17.98
CA LEU A 215 12.64 29.36 18.34
C LEU A 215 11.61 29.05 17.24
N PHE A 216 11.97 29.32 15.98
CA PHE A 216 11.13 28.97 14.82
C PHE A 216 10.97 27.46 14.63
N GLN A 217 12.04 26.68 14.80
CA GLN A 217 11.97 25.22 14.73
C GLN A 217 11.02 24.64 15.78
N ARG A 218 11.13 25.07 17.03
CA ARG A 218 10.28 24.58 18.12
C ARG A 218 8.81 24.93 17.89
N ARG A 219 8.55 26.14 17.37
CA ARG A 219 7.20 26.58 16.99
C ARG A 219 6.62 25.70 15.89
N ILE A 220 7.32 25.56 14.76
CA ILE A 220 6.86 24.75 13.62
C ILE A 220 6.72 23.29 14.02
N ALA A 221 7.64 22.78 14.83
CA ALA A 221 7.55 21.42 15.36
C ALA A 221 6.26 21.20 16.15
N HIS A 222 5.90 22.13 17.03
CA HIS A 222 4.67 22.04 17.82
C HIS A 222 3.41 22.16 16.94
N ASP A 223 3.38 23.12 16.01
CA ASP A 223 2.23 23.32 15.13
C ASP A 223 2.02 22.12 14.19
N THR A 224 3.11 21.58 13.64
CA THR A 224 3.08 20.36 12.81
C THR A 224 2.74 19.11 13.61
N LEU A 225 3.26 18.96 14.83
CA LEU A 225 2.98 17.77 15.65
C LEU A 225 1.54 17.75 16.13
N THR A 226 1.00 18.89 16.58
CA THR A 226 -0.40 19.01 17.00
C THR A 226 -1.36 18.79 15.83
N GLY A 227 -1.11 19.44 14.69
CA GLY A 227 -1.88 19.19 13.46
C GLY A 227 -1.75 17.73 13.02
N GLY A 228 -0.53 17.20 13.04
CA GLY A 228 -0.24 15.83 12.64
C GLY A 228 -0.92 14.77 13.48
N LEU A 229 -0.98 14.97 14.80
CA LEU A 229 -1.71 14.07 15.68
C LEU A 229 -3.21 14.08 15.37
N ILE A 230 -3.81 15.25 15.14
CA ILE A 230 -5.20 15.38 14.71
C ILE A 230 -5.42 14.66 13.37
N GLY A 231 -4.53 14.89 12.41
CA GLY A 231 -4.59 14.31 11.07
C GLY A 231 -4.48 12.78 11.07
N VAL A 232 -3.53 12.23 11.82
CA VAL A 232 -3.33 10.78 11.95
C VAL A 232 -4.46 10.11 12.71
N LEU A 233 -4.95 10.72 13.80
CA LEU A 233 -6.08 10.16 14.55
C LEU A 233 -7.35 10.12 13.70
N SER A 234 -7.68 11.23 13.03
CA SER A 234 -8.86 11.29 12.15
C SER A 234 -8.71 10.40 10.91
N GLY A 235 -7.54 10.41 10.27
CA GLY A 235 -7.26 9.60 9.08
C GLY A 235 -7.22 8.10 9.40
N GLY A 236 -6.58 7.75 10.52
CA GLY A 236 -6.56 6.39 11.06
C GLY A 236 -7.95 5.90 11.42
N LEU A 237 -8.79 6.74 12.04
CA LEU A 237 -10.17 6.38 12.35
C LEU A 237 -10.98 6.09 11.07
N VAL A 238 -10.86 6.93 10.04
CA VAL A 238 -11.52 6.71 8.74
C VAL A 238 -10.99 5.43 8.08
N ALA A 239 -9.68 5.21 8.09
CA ALA A 239 -9.07 4.01 7.52
C ALA A 239 -9.52 2.74 8.26
N ALA A 240 -9.56 2.75 9.59
CA ALA A 240 -10.06 1.64 10.41
C ALA A 240 -11.54 1.37 10.15
N PHE A 241 -12.35 2.43 10.05
CA PHE A 241 -13.77 2.31 9.70
C PHE A 241 -13.95 1.68 8.32
N LEU A 242 -13.23 2.16 7.31
CA LEU A 242 -13.30 1.60 5.96
C LEU A 242 -12.85 0.14 5.95
N GLY A 243 -11.73 -0.19 6.60
CA GLY A 243 -11.24 -1.55 6.75
C GLY A 243 -12.27 -2.49 7.37
N SER A 244 -12.96 -2.05 8.42
CA SER A 244 -14.02 -2.84 9.08
C SER A 244 -15.24 -3.11 8.17
N ARG A 245 -15.58 -2.16 7.28
CA ARG A 245 -16.65 -2.32 6.30
C ARG A 245 -16.24 -3.26 5.19
N LEU A 246 -15.02 -3.15 4.70
CA LEU A 246 -14.49 -4.07 3.70
C LEU A 246 -14.35 -5.51 4.24
N SER A 247 -13.98 -5.68 5.51
CA SER A 247 -13.88 -7.02 6.13
C SER A 247 -15.24 -7.69 6.36
N SER A 248 -16.32 -6.90 6.43
CA SER A 248 -17.69 -7.43 6.57
C SER A 248 -18.27 -7.96 5.26
N LEU A 249 -17.65 -7.62 4.12
CA LEU A 249 -17.99 -8.25 2.84
C LEU A 249 -17.37 -9.66 2.88
N GLU A 250 -18.22 -10.68 2.77
CA GLU A 250 -17.90 -12.12 2.86
C GLU A 250 -17.04 -12.64 1.67
N SER A 251 -16.06 -11.85 1.25
CA SER A 251 -15.13 -12.15 0.19
C SER A 251 -13.84 -12.67 0.82
N GLN A 252 -13.34 -13.83 0.36
CA GLN A 252 -12.03 -14.37 0.77
C GLN A 252 -10.86 -13.43 0.43
N LEU A 253 -11.08 -12.35 -0.32
CA LEU A 253 -10.13 -11.24 -0.54
C LEU A 253 -10.03 -10.30 0.68
N ALA A 254 -11.03 -10.28 1.57
CA ALA A 254 -11.07 -9.42 2.75
C ALA A 254 -9.88 -9.67 3.70
N GLY A 255 -9.41 -10.91 3.80
CA GLY A 255 -8.25 -11.27 4.63
C GLY A 255 -6.91 -10.71 4.13
N GLY A 256 -6.85 -10.17 2.90
CA GLY A 256 -5.67 -9.52 2.35
C GLY A 256 -5.67 -7.99 2.48
N VAL A 257 -6.83 -7.39 2.75
CA VAL A 257 -7.03 -5.93 2.75
C VAL A 257 -6.86 -5.32 4.15
N THR A 258 -6.67 -6.15 5.18
CA THR A 258 -6.46 -5.68 6.56
C THR A 258 -5.04 -5.16 6.77
N LEU A 259 -4.90 -3.95 7.30
CA LEU A 259 -3.61 -3.41 7.74
C LEU A 259 -3.08 -4.20 8.92
N ASP A 260 -1.83 -4.64 8.82
CA ASP A 260 -1.14 -5.31 9.92
C ASP A 260 -0.64 -4.29 10.97
N ILE A 261 -0.18 -4.77 12.11
CA ILE A 261 0.41 -3.96 13.18
C ILE A 261 1.58 -3.12 12.65
N ALA A 262 2.38 -3.68 11.74
CA ALA A 262 3.48 -2.97 11.09
C ALA A 262 3.00 -1.77 10.26
N ASP A 263 1.88 -1.92 9.54
CA ASP A 263 1.31 -0.85 8.73
C ASP A 263 0.73 0.26 9.61
N TRP A 264 0.10 -0.10 10.72
CA TRP A 264 -0.34 0.86 11.73
C TRP A 264 0.82 1.62 12.36
N LEU A 265 1.94 0.95 12.63
CA LEU A 265 3.15 1.60 13.14
C LEU A 265 3.72 2.60 12.12
N ALA A 266 3.71 2.25 10.83
CA ALA A 266 4.11 3.16 9.76
C ALA A 266 3.22 4.41 9.69
N ILE A 267 1.90 4.25 9.83
CA ILE A 267 0.94 5.36 9.90
C ILE A 267 1.20 6.25 11.13
N VAL A 268 1.40 5.66 12.30
CA VAL A 268 1.69 6.39 13.55
C VAL A 268 3.04 7.11 13.49
N ALA A 269 3.98 6.64 12.65
CA ALA A 269 5.27 7.29 12.43
C ALA A 269 5.17 8.53 11.50
N LEU A 270 4.18 8.60 10.61
CA LEU A 270 3.98 9.73 9.68
C LEU A 270 4.05 11.14 10.29
N PRO A 271 3.37 11.46 11.42
CA PRO A 271 3.40 12.80 11.98
C PRO A 271 4.82 13.16 12.42
N PHE A 272 5.59 12.22 12.96
CA PHE A 272 6.98 12.47 13.34
C PHE A 272 7.88 12.71 12.12
N VAL A 273 7.70 11.94 11.05
CA VAL A 273 8.42 12.13 9.78
C VAL A 273 8.10 13.51 9.19
N PHE A 274 6.82 13.89 9.15
CA PHE A 274 6.39 15.20 8.64
C PHE A 274 6.85 16.35 9.54
N THR A 275 6.88 16.18 10.86
CA THR A 275 7.48 17.15 11.79
C THR A 275 8.98 17.31 11.52
N GLY A 276 9.71 16.21 11.31
CA GLY A 276 11.12 16.24 10.92
C GLY A 276 11.34 17.00 9.61
N LEU A 277 10.53 16.69 8.59
CA LEU A 277 10.56 17.37 7.30
C LEU A 277 10.27 18.87 7.43
N ALA A 278 9.26 19.25 8.21
CA ALA A 278 8.90 20.65 8.46
C ALA A 278 10.02 21.40 9.19
N MET A 279 10.66 20.77 10.19
CA MET A 279 11.81 21.37 10.89
C MET A 279 13.01 21.58 9.97
N LEU A 280 13.28 20.63 9.06
CA LEU A 280 14.33 20.75 8.05
C LEU A 280 14.00 21.88 7.07
N ALA A 281 12.78 21.92 6.54
CA ALA A 281 12.32 22.99 5.66
C ALA A 281 12.46 24.37 6.32
N ALA A 282 12.03 24.51 7.58
CA ALA A 282 12.17 25.72 8.36
C ALA A 282 13.65 26.13 8.52
N ARG A 283 14.54 25.18 8.85
CA ARG A 283 15.98 25.44 8.96
C ARG A 283 16.56 25.95 7.65
N PHE A 284 16.21 25.32 6.53
CA PHE A 284 16.64 25.75 5.20
C PHE A 284 16.14 27.14 4.85
N ALA A 285 14.89 27.50 5.22
CA ALA A 285 14.37 28.85 5.01
C ALA A 285 15.21 29.91 5.74
N VAL A 286 15.51 29.68 7.03
CA VAL A 286 16.26 30.64 7.85
C VAL A 286 17.70 30.79 7.37
N LEU A 287 18.41 29.68 7.13
CA LEU A 287 19.81 29.70 6.66
C LEU A 287 19.95 30.36 5.28
N ARG A 288 19.04 30.10 4.34
CA ARG A 288 19.05 30.76 3.01
C ARG A 288 18.75 32.25 3.08
N ARG A 289 18.10 32.74 4.14
CA ARG A 289 17.79 34.16 4.33
C ARG A 289 19.00 34.89 4.89
N LEU A 290 19.72 34.27 5.82
CA LEU A 290 20.98 34.79 6.39
C LEU A 290 22.09 34.84 5.33
N ALA A 291 22.22 33.80 4.50
CA ALA A 291 23.19 33.76 3.40
C ALA A 291 22.93 34.79 2.27
N ARG A 292 21.81 35.53 2.33
CA ARG A 292 21.45 36.55 1.33
C ARG A 292 21.60 37.98 1.86
N VAL A 293 21.90 38.14 3.15
CA VAL A 293 22.06 39.42 3.84
C VAL A 293 23.54 39.71 4.15
N LEU A 294 24.37 38.67 4.19
CA LEU A 294 25.83 38.73 4.09
C LEU A 294 26.25 38.75 2.61
#